data_AF-A0A7S0LEC1-F1
#
_entry.id   AF-A0A7S0LEC1-F1
#
_cell.length_a   1.000
_cell.length_b   1.000
_cell.length_c   1.000
_cell.angle_alpha   90.00
_cell.angle_beta   90.00
_cell.angle_gamma   90.00
#
_symmetry.space_group_name_H-M   'P 1'
#
loop_
_entity.id
_entity.type
_entity.pdbx_description
1 polymer ?
#
loop_
_entity_poly.entity_id
_entity_poly.type
_entity_poly.pdbx_seq_one_letter_code
_entity_poly.pdbx_strand_id
1 'polypeptide(L)'
;HMASVGGVGDGTTAGDMNPRNDRPARPPYLLTNLPHPTYRGQLMGWLHKTRTWYYLAGTYLFAAAVLSTRSATPLSLTQYAWRVLAAAATSANVLISDGYHNGDQRGKTAYTPEVETHWLRCDYVGISSVLSTQYWLWGSNLGWVRQLGPMGYVSAISTLVIALLARFVVPKKAGHSMVKGIMGFQFAALFGYLIALCVCSAPCRINALIYAAYAPGLVMYAIKKPKRPDFGFHEAFHTSVLIGHSASMLLDLRDILKPCVRGVAAICNLGLAAC
;
A
#
# COMPACT_ATOMS: atom_id res chain seq x y z
N HIS A 1 59.01 -12.64 31.48
CA HIS A 1 59.14 -12.13 30.11
C HIS A 1 57.74 -11.83 29.58
N MET A 2 57.12 -10.66 29.79
CA MET A 2 57.44 -9.29 29.32
C MET A 2 57.54 -9.14 27.80
N ALA A 3 56.47 -8.56 27.22
CA ALA A 3 56.35 -7.57 26.13
C ALA A 3 54.88 -7.66 25.63
N SER A 4 53.91 -6.79 25.93
CA SER A 4 53.74 -5.32 25.83
C SER A 4 53.97 -4.70 24.46
N VAL A 5 53.05 -3.78 24.12
CA VAL A 5 52.99 -2.80 23.00
C VAL A 5 52.48 -3.36 21.67
N GLY A 6 51.48 -2.82 20.97
CA GLY A 6 50.65 -1.61 21.12
C GLY A 6 49.97 -1.36 19.75
N GLY A 7 48.79 -0.72 19.73
CA GLY A 7 48.16 -0.34 18.46
C GLY A 7 46.65 -0.14 18.52
N VAL A 8 46.22 0.91 19.20
CA VAL A 8 44.89 1.52 18.99
C VAL A 8 44.90 2.12 17.59
N GLY A 9 44.17 1.49 16.66
CA GLY A 9 43.91 2.01 15.33
C GLY A 9 42.48 2.54 15.26
N ASP A 10 42.32 3.84 15.48
CA ASP A 10 41.13 4.60 15.10
C ASP A 10 40.96 4.49 13.58
N GLY A 11 40.07 3.60 13.17
CA GLY A 11 39.66 3.40 11.79
C GLY A 11 38.32 4.07 11.53
N THR A 12 38.24 5.39 11.68
CA THR A 12 37.24 6.20 11.01
C THR A 12 37.40 6.00 9.50
N THR A 13 36.70 4.99 8.96
CA THR A 13 36.46 4.92 7.52
C THR A 13 35.58 6.11 7.18
N ALA A 14 36.21 7.07 6.49
CA ALA A 14 35.56 8.20 5.88
C ALA A 14 34.34 7.70 5.12
N GLY A 15 33.16 8.05 5.64
CA GLY A 15 31.91 7.81 4.94
C GLY A 15 32.00 8.49 3.58
N ASP A 16 31.64 7.76 2.53
CA ASP A 16 31.39 8.32 1.20
C ASP A 16 30.45 9.52 1.36
N MET A 17 31.04 10.72 1.39
CA MET A 17 30.32 11.97 1.33
C MET A 17 29.77 12.07 -0.09
N ASN A 18 28.50 11.71 -0.25
CA ASN A 18 27.73 12.08 -1.42
C ASN A 18 27.58 13.61 -1.41
N PRO A 19 28.22 14.37 -2.32
CA PRO A 19 28.39 15.82 -2.21
C PRO A 19 27.10 16.62 -2.51
N ARG A 20 25.92 15.99 -2.41
CA ARG A 20 24.61 16.61 -2.67
C ARG A 20 23.61 16.50 -1.52
N ASN A 21 24.00 15.95 -0.37
CA ASN A 21 23.14 15.87 0.80
C ASN A 21 23.95 16.01 2.08
N ASP A 22 23.86 17.17 2.75
CA ASP A 22 24.46 17.46 4.07
C ASP A 22 23.87 16.64 5.22
N ARG A 23 23.21 15.50 4.93
CA ARG A 23 22.62 14.63 5.94
C ARG A 23 23.47 13.38 6.11
N PRO A 24 23.87 13.03 7.34
CA PRO A 24 24.64 11.82 7.59
C PRO A 24 23.90 10.60 7.04
N ALA A 25 24.64 9.68 6.43
CA ALA A 25 24.10 8.44 5.91
C ALA A 25 23.36 7.68 7.02
N ARG A 26 22.10 7.33 6.77
CA ARG A 26 21.29 6.56 7.72
C ARG A 26 21.84 5.14 7.83
N PRO A 27 21.83 4.51 9.01
CA PRO A 27 22.21 3.11 9.15
C PRO A 27 21.28 2.23 8.28
N PRO A 28 21.73 1.07 7.77
CA PRO A 28 20.91 0.14 6.99
C PRO A 28 19.84 -0.56 7.85
N TYR A 29 18.89 -1.29 7.28
CA TYR A 29 18.01 -2.17 8.06
C TYR A 29 18.82 -3.23 8.81
N LEU A 30 18.47 -3.47 10.08
CA LEU A 30 19.14 -4.46 10.91
C LEU A 30 18.95 -5.89 10.39
N LEU A 31 17.77 -6.21 9.85
CA LEU A 31 17.43 -7.58 9.42
C LEU A 31 17.98 -7.96 8.05
N THR A 32 18.23 -6.97 7.18
CA THR A 32 18.57 -7.22 5.77
C THR A 32 19.87 -6.58 5.34
N ASN A 33 20.44 -5.69 6.15
CA ASN A 33 21.58 -4.85 5.81
C ASN A 33 21.38 -4.01 4.52
N LEU A 34 20.12 -3.80 4.12
CA LEU A 34 19.77 -2.98 2.96
C LEU A 34 19.64 -1.51 3.36
N PRO A 35 19.95 -0.56 2.46
CA PRO A 35 19.76 0.85 2.75
C PRO A 35 18.27 1.19 2.96
N HIS A 36 17.99 2.13 3.87
CA HIS A 36 16.65 2.68 4.03
C HIS A 36 16.27 3.52 2.78
N PRO A 37 15.07 3.34 2.20
CA PRO A 37 14.58 4.18 1.13
C PRO A 37 14.32 5.59 1.67
N THR A 38 15.16 6.54 1.26
CA THR A 38 15.18 7.91 1.79
C THR A 38 13.84 8.60 1.63
N TYR A 39 13.30 8.63 0.41
CA TYR A 39 12.06 9.35 0.13
C TYR A 39 10.83 8.65 0.70
N ARG A 40 10.74 7.31 0.67
CA ARG A 40 9.59 6.60 1.30
C ARG A 40 9.49 6.92 2.78
N GLY A 41 10.61 6.83 3.52
CA GLY A 41 10.64 7.19 4.93
C GLY A 41 10.23 8.64 5.15
N GLN A 42 10.80 9.58 4.39
CA GLN A 42 10.45 11.00 4.49
C GLN A 42 8.97 11.27 4.20
N LEU A 43 8.41 10.69 3.14
CA LEU A 43 7.02 10.88 2.74
C LEU A 43 6.05 10.34 3.80
N MET A 44 6.27 9.11 4.27
CA MET A 44 5.41 8.49 5.28
C MET A 44 5.50 9.23 6.63
N GLY A 45 6.71 9.62 7.02
CA GLY A 45 6.93 10.45 8.22
C GLY A 45 6.31 11.83 8.09
N TRP A 46 6.37 12.47 6.92
CA TRP A 46 5.70 13.74 6.67
C TRP A 46 4.17 13.59 6.76
N LEU A 47 3.60 12.59 6.08
CA LEU A 47 2.15 12.32 6.13
C LEU A 47 1.67 12.04 7.56
N HIS A 48 2.45 11.25 8.32
CA HIS A 48 2.14 10.93 9.70
C HIS A 48 2.25 12.15 10.62
N LYS A 49 3.36 12.90 10.56
CA LYS A 49 3.64 14.05 11.42
C LYS A 49 2.67 15.22 11.17
N THR A 50 2.38 15.51 9.91
CA THR A 50 1.44 16.58 9.52
C THR A 50 -0.03 16.17 9.65
N ARG A 51 -0.29 14.88 9.89
CA ARG A 51 -1.63 14.28 9.91
C ARG A 51 -2.39 14.42 8.58
N THR A 52 -1.74 14.85 7.50
CA THR A 52 -2.37 15.15 6.20
C THR A 52 -3.18 13.96 5.67
N TRP A 53 -2.63 12.74 5.75
CA TRP A 53 -3.34 11.55 5.28
C TRP A 53 -4.61 11.25 6.09
N TYR A 54 -4.56 11.46 7.40
CA TYR A 54 -5.71 11.24 8.28
C TYR A 54 -6.82 12.25 8.03
N TYR A 55 -6.46 13.51 7.78
CA TYR A 55 -7.42 14.54 7.35
C TYR A 55 -8.02 14.22 5.97
N LEU A 56 -7.22 13.75 5.02
CA LEU A 56 -7.71 13.30 3.72
C LEU A 56 -8.72 12.15 3.88
N ALA A 57 -8.37 11.13 4.66
CA ALA A 57 -9.23 9.97 4.92
C ALA A 57 -10.52 10.37 5.67
N GLY A 58 -10.43 11.24 6.68
CA GLY A 58 -11.59 11.76 7.40
C GLY A 58 -12.51 12.61 6.52
N THR A 59 -11.93 13.48 5.69
CA THR A 59 -12.67 14.30 4.72
C THR A 59 -13.37 13.42 3.69
N TYR A 60 -12.71 12.35 3.23
CA TYR A 60 -13.30 11.34 2.36
C TYR A 60 -14.53 10.68 3.00
N LEU A 61 -14.43 10.20 4.25
CA LEU A 61 -15.56 9.57 4.95
C LEU A 61 -16.71 10.54 5.22
N PHE A 62 -16.39 11.78 5.56
CA PHE A 62 -17.38 12.84 5.74
C PHE A 62 -18.08 13.17 4.42
N ALA A 63 -17.32 13.36 3.33
CA ALA A 63 -17.87 13.59 2.01
C ALA A 63 -18.75 12.41 1.56
N ALA A 64 -18.32 11.16 1.77
CA ALA A 64 -19.12 9.98 1.44
C ALA A 64 -20.46 9.97 2.18
N ALA A 65 -20.47 10.32 3.48
CA ALA A 65 -21.70 10.43 4.26
C ALA A 65 -22.63 11.54 3.74
N VAL A 66 -22.09 12.73 3.48
CA VAL A 66 -22.86 13.88 2.97
C VAL A 66 -23.39 13.62 1.55
N LEU A 67 -22.60 13.02 0.68
CA LEU A 67 -23.04 12.69 -0.68
C LEU A 67 -24.08 11.56 -0.67
N SER A 68 -23.96 10.61 0.26
CA SER A 68 -24.95 9.53 0.42
C SER A 68 -26.34 10.05 0.73
N THR A 69 -26.49 11.07 1.58
CA THR A 69 -27.82 11.67 1.89
C THR A 69 -28.42 12.42 0.71
N ARG A 70 -27.62 12.76 -0.31
CA ARG A 70 -28.04 13.45 -1.53
C ARG A 70 -28.16 12.54 -2.75
N SER A 71 -27.76 11.27 -2.62
CA SER A 71 -27.80 10.30 -3.71
C SER A 71 -29.20 9.71 -3.85
N ALA A 72 -29.60 9.42 -5.09
CA ALA A 72 -30.85 8.70 -5.36
C ALA A 72 -30.84 7.26 -4.80
N THR A 73 -29.65 6.72 -4.53
CA THR A 73 -29.47 5.42 -3.87
C THR A 73 -28.48 5.60 -2.71
N PRO A 74 -28.96 5.97 -1.51
CA PRO A 74 -28.11 6.15 -0.35
C PRO A 74 -27.31 4.88 -0.04
N LEU A 75 -26.10 5.06 0.48
CA LEU A 75 -25.25 3.96 0.92
C LEU A 75 -25.93 3.19 2.06
N SER A 76 -25.95 1.87 1.93
CA SER A 76 -26.26 1.00 3.06
C SER A 76 -25.16 1.06 4.13
N LEU A 77 -25.48 0.62 5.35
CA LEU A 77 -24.52 0.52 6.45
C LEU A 77 -23.26 -0.28 6.04
N THR A 78 -23.46 -1.41 5.37
CA THR A 78 -22.36 -2.26 4.89
C THR A 78 -21.48 -1.56 3.85
N GLN A 79 -22.09 -0.84 2.90
CA GLN A 79 -21.32 -0.08 1.90
C GLN A 79 -20.52 1.06 2.55
N TYR A 80 -21.08 1.72 3.56
CA TYR A 80 -20.32 2.72 4.31
C TYR A 80 -19.19 2.09 5.14
N ALA A 81 -19.45 0.92 5.74
CA ALA A 81 -18.44 0.19 6.51
C ALA A 81 -17.21 -0.17 5.66
N TRP A 82 -17.37 -0.56 4.39
CA TRP A 82 -16.22 -0.81 3.50
C TRP A 82 -15.34 0.42 3.29
N ARG A 83 -15.93 1.61 3.26
CA ARG A 83 -15.20 2.89 3.14
C ARG A 83 -14.42 3.18 4.40
N VAL A 84 -15.05 2.98 5.57
CA VAL A 84 -14.39 3.12 6.87
C VAL A 84 -13.20 2.16 6.98
N LEU A 85 -13.38 0.90 6.57
CA LEU A 85 -12.31 -0.09 6.59
C LEU A 85 -11.16 0.27 5.63
N ALA A 86 -11.44 0.74 4.42
CA ALA A 86 -10.43 1.21 3.48
C ALA A 86 -9.66 2.45 3.98
N ALA A 87 -10.38 3.42 4.55
CA ALA A 87 -9.80 4.62 5.16
C ALA A 87 -8.92 4.26 6.38
N ALA A 88 -9.38 3.34 7.22
CA ALA A 88 -8.64 2.85 8.37
C ALA A 88 -7.39 2.06 7.95
N ALA A 89 -7.51 1.16 6.98
CA ALA A 89 -6.39 0.35 6.48
C ALA A 89 -5.29 1.23 5.87
N THR A 90 -5.66 2.18 5.00
CA THR A 90 -4.69 3.10 4.38
C THR A 90 -4.04 4.02 5.41
N SER A 91 -4.80 4.50 6.40
CA SER A 91 -4.28 5.31 7.52
C SER A 91 -3.34 4.53 8.43
N ALA A 92 -3.70 3.30 8.79
CA ALA A 92 -2.85 2.41 9.56
C ALA A 92 -1.55 2.09 8.79
N ASN A 93 -1.65 1.87 7.48
CA ASN A 93 -0.48 1.62 6.63
C ASN A 93 0.50 2.81 6.61
N VAL A 94 0.02 4.06 6.64
CA VAL A 94 0.90 5.24 6.78
C VAL A 94 1.66 5.22 8.11
N LEU A 95 0.96 4.95 9.23
CA LEU A 95 1.58 4.85 10.55
C LEU A 95 2.62 3.72 10.61
N ILE A 96 2.25 2.54 10.11
CA ILE A 96 3.09 1.35 10.14
C ILE A 96 4.32 1.52 9.26
N SER A 97 4.12 2.03 8.04
CA SER A 97 5.21 2.30 7.09
C SER A 97 6.16 3.37 7.63
N ASP A 98 5.66 4.42 8.31
CA ASP A 98 6.51 5.37 9.03
C ASP A 98 7.29 4.71 10.17
N GLY A 99 6.63 3.87 10.98
CA GLY A 99 7.27 3.12 12.06
C GLY A 99 8.39 2.21 11.57
N TYR A 100 8.17 1.48 10.47
CA TYR A 100 9.18 0.61 9.86
C TYR A 100 10.32 1.40 9.21
N HIS A 101 9.99 2.45 8.45
CA HIS A 101 10.99 3.15 7.63
C HIS A 101 11.75 4.24 8.35
N ASN A 102 11.32 4.68 9.53
CA ASN A 102 11.97 5.70 10.35
C ASN A 102 12.20 5.21 11.79
N GLY A 103 12.34 3.90 12.00
CA GLY A 103 12.60 3.30 13.31
C GLY A 103 13.90 3.81 13.97
N ASP A 104 14.98 3.93 13.19
CA ASP A 104 16.26 4.53 13.57
C ASP A 104 16.13 5.98 14.08
N GLN A 105 15.13 6.72 13.61
CA GLN A 105 14.91 8.12 13.98
C GLN A 105 14.06 8.28 15.26
N ARG A 106 13.53 7.19 15.81
CA ARG A 106 12.65 7.19 17.00
C ARG A 106 13.41 7.00 18.31
N GLY A 107 14.74 7.03 18.27
CA GLY A 107 15.64 6.86 19.41
C GLY A 107 16.30 5.48 19.45
N LYS A 108 17.42 5.37 20.16
CA LYS A 108 18.25 4.15 20.19
C LYS A 108 17.49 2.90 20.69
N THR A 109 16.53 3.08 21.60
CA THR A 109 15.69 2.00 22.14
C THR A 109 14.62 1.51 21.16
N ALA A 110 14.33 2.28 20.10
CA ALA A 110 13.34 1.95 19.07
C ALA A 110 13.97 1.27 17.84
N TYR A 111 15.29 1.11 17.81
CA TYR A 111 16.04 0.54 16.69
C TYR A 111 16.75 -0.76 17.12
N THR A 112 15.94 -1.80 17.34
CA THR A 112 16.41 -3.16 17.62
C THR A 112 15.87 -4.15 16.58
N PRO A 113 16.51 -5.32 16.38
CA PRO A 113 16.03 -6.32 15.44
C PRO A 113 14.58 -6.78 15.71
N GLU A 114 14.18 -6.85 16.98
CA GLU A 114 12.85 -7.26 17.41
C GLU A 114 11.81 -6.21 17.01
N VAL A 115 12.11 -4.93 17.23
CA VAL A 115 11.22 -3.81 16.87
C VAL A 115 11.12 -3.70 15.35
N GLU A 116 12.25 -3.80 14.62
CA GLU A 116 12.24 -3.82 13.16
C GLU A 116 11.43 -5.00 12.61
N THR A 117 11.56 -6.19 13.21
CA THR A 117 10.78 -7.37 12.84
C THR A 117 9.29 -7.15 13.07
N HIS A 118 8.92 -6.55 14.21
CA HIS A 118 7.53 -6.22 14.50
C HIS A 118 6.94 -5.29 13.45
N TRP A 119 7.62 -4.18 13.16
CA TRP A 119 7.16 -3.22 12.15
C TRP A 119 7.10 -3.82 10.75
N LEU A 120 8.07 -4.64 10.36
CA LEU A 120 8.06 -5.35 9.08
C LEU A 120 6.85 -6.27 8.94
N ARG A 121 6.52 -7.03 9.99
CA ARG A 121 5.33 -7.89 10.01
C ARG A 121 4.06 -7.09 9.87
N CYS A 122 3.97 -5.97 10.60
CA CYS A 122 2.86 -5.04 10.49
C CYS A 122 2.77 -4.42 9.08
N ASP A 123 3.89 -4.07 8.43
CA ASP A 123 3.91 -3.49 7.06
C ASP A 123 3.33 -4.50 6.06
N TYR A 124 3.67 -5.78 6.21
CA TYR A 124 3.09 -6.83 5.37
C TYR A 124 1.58 -6.99 5.56
N VAL A 125 1.12 -7.04 6.80
CA VAL A 125 -0.32 -7.12 7.06
C VAL A 125 -1.02 -5.86 6.58
N GLY A 126 -0.46 -4.68 6.84
CA GLY A 126 -1.01 -3.37 6.45
C GLY A 126 -1.21 -3.25 4.95
N ILE A 127 -0.18 -3.56 4.14
CA ILE A 127 -0.27 -3.55 2.68
C ILE A 127 -1.37 -4.51 2.20
N SER A 128 -1.40 -5.73 2.72
CA SER A 128 -2.42 -6.71 2.30
C SER A 128 -3.83 -6.30 2.72
N SER A 129 -4.01 -5.73 3.92
CA SER A 129 -5.29 -5.19 4.39
C SER A 129 -5.78 -4.06 3.51
N VAL A 130 -4.89 -3.18 3.04
CA VAL A 130 -5.25 -2.13 2.08
C VAL A 130 -5.74 -2.75 0.76
N LEU A 131 -5.05 -3.75 0.22
CA LEU A 131 -5.49 -4.43 -1.02
C LEU A 131 -6.87 -5.10 -0.84
N SER A 132 -7.09 -5.78 0.28
CA SER A 132 -8.37 -6.45 0.58
C SER A 132 -9.52 -5.49 0.77
N THR A 133 -9.32 -4.43 1.56
CA THR A 133 -10.36 -3.43 1.81
C THR A 133 -10.68 -2.60 0.56
N GLN A 134 -9.68 -2.28 -0.26
CA GLN A 134 -9.91 -1.65 -1.57
C GLN A 134 -10.67 -2.58 -2.51
N TYR A 135 -10.36 -3.88 -2.51
CA TYR A 135 -11.13 -4.85 -3.27
C TYR A 135 -12.58 -4.89 -2.82
N TRP A 136 -12.86 -4.94 -1.51
CA TRP A 136 -14.24 -4.98 -1.00
C TRP A 136 -15.02 -3.70 -1.28
N LEU A 137 -14.36 -2.54 -1.14
CA LEU A 137 -14.95 -1.25 -1.48
C LEU A 137 -15.45 -1.25 -2.93
N TRP A 138 -14.55 -1.56 -3.88
CA TRP A 138 -14.88 -1.56 -5.30
C TRP A 138 -15.79 -2.72 -5.70
N GLY A 139 -15.64 -3.89 -5.09
CA GLY A 139 -16.57 -5.00 -5.22
C GLY A 139 -18.00 -4.56 -4.86
N SER A 140 -18.16 -3.81 -3.78
CA SER A 140 -19.47 -3.28 -3.37
C SER A 140 -20.03 -2.21 -4.32
N ASN A 141 -19.17 -1.32 -4.86
CA ASN A 141 -19.57 -0.30 -5.84
C ASN A 141 -20.01 -0.91 -7.18
N LEU A 142 -19.41 -2.04 -7.54
CA LEU A 142 -19.79 -2.84 -8.72
C LEU A 142 -20.91 -3.84 -8.40
N GLY A 143 -21.47 -3.83 -7.19
CA GLY A 143 -22.61 -4.67 -6.79
C GLY A 143 -22.30 -6.15 -6.66
N TRP A 144 -21.04 -6.52 -6.40
CA TRP A 144 -20.61 -7.89 -6.22
C TRP A 144 -20.98 -8.83 -7.38
N VAL A 145 -21.10 -8.29 -8.59
CA VAL A 145 -21.46 -9.09 -9.78
C VAL A 145 -20.45 -10.21 -10.06
N ARG A 146 -20.91 -11.27 -10.75
CA ARG A 146 -20.07 -12.38 -11.20
C ARG A 146 -19.22 -12.98 -10.05
N GLN A 147 -17.92 -13.11 -10.27
CA GLN A 147 -16.98 -13.72 -9.34
C GLN A 147 -16.44 -12.75 -8.27
N LEU A 148 -16.96 -11.52 -8.18
CA LEU A 148 -16.45 -10.51 -7.23
C LEU A 148 -16.66 -10.92 -5.78
N GLY A 149 -17.78 -11.57 -5.45
CA GLY A 149 -18.02 -12.11 -4.11
C GLY A 149 -16.98 -13.14 -3.70
N PRO A 150 -16.86 -14.28 -4.43
CA PRO A 150 -15.83 -15.30 -4.19
C PRO A 150 -14.41 -14.74 -4.13
N MET A 151 -14.03 -13.87 -5.06
CA MET A 151 -12.70 -13.24 -5.07
C MET A 151 -12.48 -12.28 -3.89
N GLY A 152 -13.54 -11.67 -3.35
CA GLY A 152 -13.49 -10.90 -2.11
C GLY A 152 -13.07 -11.77 -0.91
N TYR A 153 -13.57 -13.00 -0.83
CA TYR A 153 -13.13 -13.97 0.19
C TYR A 153 -11.69 -14.42 -0.05
N VAL A 154 -11.30 -14.67 -1.30
CA VAL A 154 -9.90 -14.99 -1.65
C VAL A 154 -8.95 -13.87 -1.22
N SER A 155 -9.35 -12.61 -1.39
CA SER A 155 -8.57 -11.46 -0.91
C SER A 155 -8.45 -11.47 0.62
N ALA A 156 -9.55 -11.72 1.34
CA ALA A 156 -9.56 -11.88 2.80
C ALA A 156 -8.59 -12.97 3.28
N ILE A 157 -8.69 -14.15 2.68
CA ILE A 157 -7.86 -15.32 2.99
C ILE A 157 -6.40 -15.00 2.69
N SER A 158 -6.10 -14.28 1.61
CA SER A 158 -4.75 -13.83 1.28
C SER A 158 -4.14 -12.98 2.41
N THR A 159 -4.92 -12.05 2.99
CA THR A 159 -4.48 -11.26 4.15
C THR A 159 -4.26 -12.11 5.39
N LEU A 160 -5.15 -13.08 5.67
CA LEU A 160 -4.97 -14.00 6.80
C LEU A 160 -3.71 -14.86 6.64
N VAL A 161 -3.48 -15.40 5.44
CA VAL A 161 -2.28 -16.17 5.12
C VAL A 161 -1.04 -15.30 5.28
N ILE A 162 -1.04 -14.06 4.80
CA ILE A 162 0.08 -13.12 5.02
C ILE A 162 0.30 -12.86 6.51
N ALA A 163 -0.75 -12.66 7.31
CA ALA A 163 -0.62 -12.45 8.75
C ALA A 163 0.00 -13.66 9.46
N LEU A 164 -0.39 -14.88 9.06
CA LEU A 164 0.21 -16.11 9.56
C LEU A 164 1.67 -16.24 9.12
N LEU A 165 1.95 -16.06 7.83
CA LEU A 165 3.29 -16.15 7.26
C LEU A 165 4.23 -15.11 7.86
N ALA A 166 3.78 -13.88 8.07
CA ALA A 166 4.57 -12.78 8.63
C ALA A 166 5.18 -13.16 10.00
N ARG A 167 4.45 -13.94 10.82
CA ARG A 167 5.00 -14.45 12.10
C ARG A 167 6.25 -15.31 11.90
N PHE A 168 6.37 -15.98 10.76
CA PHE A 168 7.50 -16.85 10.40
C PHE A 168 8.51 -16.19 9.46
N VAL A 169 8.26 -14.96 8.99
CA VAL A 169 9.22 -14.19 8.18
C VAL A 169 10.29 -13.60 9.11
N VAL A 170 11.28 -14.42 9.46
CA VAL A 170 12.54 -14.03 10.12
C VAL A 170 13.67 -14.85 9.48
N PRO A 171 14.82 -14.23 9.14
CA PRO A 171 15.08 -13.60 7.84
C PRO A 171 15.34 -14.63 6.72
N LYS A 172 14.31 -15.36 6.27
CA LYS A 172 14.46 -16.27 5.12
C LYS A 172 13.95 -15.59 3.85
N LYS A 173 14.81 -15.47 2.83
CA LYS A 173 14.47 -14.94 1.49
C LYS A 173 13.17 -15.54 0.94
N ALA A 174 12.93 -16.83 1.18
CA ALA A 174 11.72 -17.54 0.77
C ALA A 174 10.42 -16.94 1.37
N GLY A 175 10.41 -16.59 2.66
CA GLY A 175 9.24 -16.01 3.32
C GLY A 175 8.87 -14.64 2.75
N HIS A 176 9.88 -13.78 2.53
CA HIS A 176 9.68 -12.48 1.88
C HIS A 176 9.14 -12.61 0.46
N SER A 177 9.67 -13.55 -0.33
CA SER A 177 9.20 -13.79 -1.69
C SER A 177 7.76 -14.29 -1.73
N MET A 178 7.39 -15.20 -0.82
CA MET A 178 6.03 -15.72 -0.74
C MET A 178 5.01 -14.64 -0.36
N VAL A 179 5.29 -13.83 0.68
CA VAL A 179 4.42 -12.71 1.07
C VAL A 179 4.25 -11.72 -0.09
N LYS A 180 5.35 -11.34 -0.76
CA LYS A 180 5.29 -10.46 -1.93
C LYS A 180 4.53 -11.09 -3.10
N GLY A 181 4.65 -12.40 -3.29
CA GLY A 181 3.91 -13.14 -4.31
C GLY A 181 2.40 -13.07 -4.07
N ILE A 182 1.95 -13.28 -2.83
CA ILE A 182 0.53 -13.18 -2.45
C ILE A 182 0.01 -11.74 -2.63
N MET A 183 0.77 -10.72 -2.21
CA MET A 183 0.40 -9.32 -2.45
C MET A 183 0.36 -8.99 -3.95
N GLY A 184 1.31 -9.52 -4.72
CA GLY A 184 1.34 -9.41 -6.17
C GLY A 184 0.11 -10.03 -6.80
N PHE A 185 -0.35 -11.18 -6.31
CA PHE A 185 -1.60 -11.81 -6.73
C PHE A 185 -2.84 -10.96 -6.37
N GLN A 186 -2.93 -10.45 -5.13
CA GLN A 186 -4.02 -9.57 -4.72
C GLN A 186 -4.12 -8.33 -5.63
N PHE A 187 -2.98 -7.73 -5.97
CA PHE A 187 -2.95 -6.55 -6.84
C PHE A 187 -3.19 -6.91 -8.32
N ALA A 188 -2.37 -7.79 -8.91
CA ALA A 188 -2.40 -8.03 -10.35
C ALA A 188 -3.61 -8.86 -10.79
N ALA A 189 -3.99 -9.90 -10.03
CA ALA A 189 -5.09 -10.78 -10.41
C ALA A 189 -6.43 -10.27 -9.88
N LEU A 190 -6.57 -10.08 -8.56
CA LEU A 190 -7.86 -9.71 -7.98
C LEU A 190 -8.24 -8.28 -8.34
N PHE A 191 -7.37 -7.31 -8.05
CA PHE A 191 -7.65 -5.92 -8.41
C PHE A 191 -7.63 -5.71 -9.93
N GLY A 192 -6.80 -6.44 -10.69
CA GLY A 192 -6.87 -6.48 -12.16
C GLY A 192 -8.23 -6.95 -12.69
N TYR A 193 -8.84 -7.97 -12.10
CA TYR A 193 -10.18 -8.45 -12.48
C TYR A 193 -11.27 -7.39 -12.27
N LEU A 194 -11.24 -6.66 -11.14
CA LEU A 194 -12.14 -5.52 -10.90
C LEU A 194 -12.03 -4.47 -12.02
N ILE A 195 -10.80 -4.16 -12.43
CA ILE A 195 -10.52 -3.14 -13.44
C ILE A 195 -10.96 -3.60 -14.83
N ALA A 196 -10.78 -4.88 -15.16
CA ALA A 196 -11.28 -5.45 -16.41
C ALA A 196 -12.81 -5.26 -16.53
N LEU A 197 -13.56 -5.50 -15.46
CA LEU A 197 -15.02 -5.24 -15.44
C LEU A 197 -15.33 -3.75 -15.64
N CYS A 198 -14.55 -2.84 -15.02
CA CYS A 198 -14.71 -1.41 -15.22
C CYS A 198 -14.47 -0.99 -16.68
N VAL A 199 -13.47 -1.54 -17.36
CA VAL A 199 -13.17 -1.24 -18.78
C VAL A 199 -14.30 -1.73 -19.69
N CYS A 200 -14.83 -2.91 -19.40
CA CYS A 200 -15.92 -3.51 -20.17
C CYS A 200 -17.25 -2.76 -20.03
N SER A 201 -17.46 -2.02 -18.94
CA SER A 201 -18.69 -1.26 -18.71
C SER A 201 -18.52 0.23 -18.96
N ALA A 202 -19.14 0.76 -20.03
CA ALA A 202 -19.08 2.18 -20.40
C ALA A 202 -19.26 3.18 -19.23
N PRO A 203 -20.25 3.03 -18.33
CA PRO A 203 -20.41 3.95 -17.19
C PRO A 203 -19.29 3.85 -16.13
N CYS A 204 -18.54 2.75 -16.12
CA CYS A 204 -17.51 2.42 -15.15
C CYS A 204 -16.08 2.63 -15.67
N ARG A 205 -15.90 2.86 -16.98
CA ARG A 205 -14.57 2.98 -17.62
C ARG A 205 -13.64 3.98 -16.94
N ILE A 206 -14.19 5.09 -16.45
CA ILE A 206 -13.41 6.10 -15.73
C ILE A 206 -12.76 5.55 -14.46
N ASN A 207 -13.32 4.52 -13.83
CA ASN A 207 -12.75 3.89 -12.65
C ASN A 207 -11.48 3.07 -12.98
N ALA A 208 -11.23 2.76 -14.27
CA ALA A 208 -9.96 2.19 -14.70
C ALA A 208 -8.77 3.15 -14.48
N LEU A 209 -9.02 4.46 -14.31
CA LEU A 209 -8.00 5.44 -13.94
C LEU A 209 -7.33 5.13 -12.60
N ILE A 210 -7.99 4.38 -11.72
CA ILE A 210 -7.39 3.92 -10.46
C ILE A 210 -6.19 3.04 -10.77
N TYR A 211 -6.35 2.07 -11.66
CA TYR A 211 -5.26 1.21 -12.10
C TYR A 211 -4.19 2.00 -12.83
N ALA A 212 -4.59 2.95 -13.68
CA ALA A 212 -3.64 3.84 -14.37
C ALA A 212 -2.80 4.69 -13.39
N ALA A 213 -3.32 5.01 -12.21
CA ALA A 213 -2.58 5.69 -11.15
C ALA A 213 -1.56 4.78 -10.46
N TYR A 214 -1.90 3.50 -10.21
CA TYR A 214 -0.98 2.53 -9.61
C TYR A 214 0.08 2.01 -10.59
N ALA A 215 -0.30 1.79 -11.85
CA ALA A 215 0.48 1.01 -12.83
C ALA A 215 1.89 1.56 -13.10
N PRO A 216 2.13 2.87 -13.26
CA PRO A 216 3.47 3.39 -13.54
C PRO A 216 4.49 2.96 -12.48
N GLY A 217 4.13 3.09 -11.20
CA GLY A 217 4.98 2.67 -10.10
C GLY A 217 5.20 1.17 -10.04
N LEU A 218 4.16 0.36 -10.31
CA LEU A 218 4.31 -1.10 -10.36
C LEU A 218 5.25 -1.53 -11.50
N VAL A 219 5.08 -0.94 -12.69
CA VAL A 219 5.95 -1.21 -13.85
C VAL A 219 7.40 -0.87 -13.51
N MET A 220 7.64 0.33 -12.97
CA MET A 220 8.98 0.73 -12.53
C MET A 220 9.56 -0.24 -11.49
N TYR A 221 8.75 -0.68 -10.53
CA TYR A 221 9.15 -1.65 -9.52
C TYR A 221 9.45 -3.03 -10.08
N ALA A 222 8.71 -3.48 -11.09
CA ALA A 222 8.93 -4.76 -11.76
C ALA A 222 10.22 -4.75 -12.58
N ILE A 223 10.45 -3.69 -13.37
CA ILE A 223 11.66 -3.56 -14.21
C ILE A 223 12.90 -3.12 -13.42
N LYS A 224 12.73 -2.74 -12.14
CA LYS A 224 13.79 -2.23 -11.25
C LYS A 224 14.51 -1.01 -11.84
N LYS A 225 13.76 -0.09 -12.47
CA LYS A 225 14.27 1.17 -13.05
C LYS A 225 13.30 2.33 -12.83
N PRO A 226 13.81 3.56 -12.61
CA PRO A 226 15.22 3.95 -12.56
C PRO A 226 15.93 3.54 -11.25
N LYS A 227 17.25 3.33 -11.28
CA LYS A 227 18.07 3.02 -10.09
C LYS A 227 18.82 4.25 -9.59
N ARG A 228 18.10 5.36 -9.41
CA ARG A 228 18.72 6.59 -8.91
C ARG A 228 18.74 6.58 -7.36
N PRO A 229 19.80 7.11 -6.73
CA PRO A 229 19.93 7.13 -5.28
C PRO A 229 19.00 8.15 -4.59
N ASP A 230 18.56 9.19 -5.31
CA ASP A 230 17.66 10.23 -4.80
C ASP A 230 16.18 9.89 -4.96
N PHE A 231 15.80 9.32 -6.12
CA PHE A 231 14.43 8.90 -6.43
C PHE A 231 14.44 7.74 -7.43
N GLY A 232 14.43 6.51 -6.90
CA GLY A 232 14.46 5.29 -7.68
C GLY A 232 13.07 4.70 -7.94
N PHE A 233 13.06 3.50 -8.52
CA PHE A 233 11.83 2.76 -8.82
C PHE A 233 10.99 2.44 -7.58
N HIS A 234 11.63 2.31 -6.40
CA HIS A 234 10.92 1.98 -5.16
C HIS A 234 10.14 3.20 -4.68
N GLU A 235 10.74 4.38 -4.77
CA GLU A 235 10.12 5.67 -4.44
C GLU A 235 8.96 5.98 -5.40
N ALA A 236 9.16 5.76 -6.69
CA ALA A 236 8.11 5.89 -7.69
C ALA A 236 6.93 4.95 -7.41
N PHE A 237 7.21 3.70 -7.01
CA PHE A 237 6.19 2.74 -6.62
C PHE A 237 5.31 3.23 -5.48
N HIS A 238 5.91 3.68 -4.37
CA HIS A 238 5.13 4.18 -3.22
C HIS A 238 4.34 5.45 -3.55
N THR A 239 4.92 6.31 -4.38
CA THR A 239 4.23 7.52 -4.86
C THR A 239 2.99 7.15 -5.67
N SER A 240 3.12 6.24 -6.64
CA SER A 240 1.97 5.72 -7.40
C SER A 240 0.94 5.03 -6.53
N VAL A 241 1.36 4.32 -5.48
CA VAL A 241 0.44 3.68 -4.53
C VAL A 241 -0.42 4.73 -3.80
N LEU A 242 0.19 5.79 -3.27
CA LEU A 242 -0.55 6.88 -2.62
C LEU A 242 -1.47 7.64 -3.59
N ILE A 243 -1.00 7.91 -4.81
CA ILE A 243 -1.83 8.52 -5.86
C ILE A 243 -3.00 7.60 -6.20
N GLY A 244 -2.78 6.29 -6.31
CA GLY A 244 -3.81 5.29 -6.55
C GLY A 244 -4.86 5.22 -5.43
N HIS A 245 -4.45 5.35 -4.17
CA HIS A 245 -5.38 5.46 -3.03
C HIS A 245 -6.22 6.74 -3.12
N SER A 246 -5.60 7.88 -3.39
CA SER A 246 -6.31 9.16 -3.55
C SER A 246 -7.27 9.13 -4.74
N ALA A 247 -6.85 8.60 -5.88
CA ALA A 247 -7.69 8.43 -7.07
C ALA A 247 -8.88 7.51 -6.77
N SER A 248 -8.66 6.43 -6.03
CA SER A 248 -9.71 5.53 -5.55
C SER A 248 -10.72 6.27 -4.67
N MET A 249 -10.29 7.06 -3.69
CA MET A 249 -11.20 7.83 -2.84
C MET A 249 -12.04 8.83 -3.66
N LEU A 250 -11.41 9.56 -4.59
CA LEU A 250 -12.10 10.54 -5.44
C LEU A 250 -13.12 9.89 -6.38
N LEU A 251 -12.75 8.77 -7.02
CA LEU A 251 -13.63 8.06 -7.93
C LEU A 251 -14.75 7.34 -7.18
N ASP A 252 -14.51 6.89 -5.96
CA ASP A 252 -15.55 6.38 -5.06
C ASP A 252 -16.59 7.46 -4.72
N LEU A 253 -16.18 8.67 -4.37
CA LEU A 253 -17.11 9.78 -4.11
C LEU A 253 -17.96 10.12 -5.35
N ARG A 254 -17.35 10.07 -6.55
CA ARG A 254 -18.10 10.18 -7.81
C ARG A 254 -19.10 9.04 -7.96
N ASP A 255 -18.72 7.81 -7.65
CA ASP A 255 -19.57 6.63 -7.78
C ASP A 255 -20.80 6.69 -6.86
N ILE A 256 -20.67 7.24 -5.66
CA ILE A 256 -21.83 7.49 -4.76
C ILE A 256 -22.90 8.34 -5.45
N LEU A 257 -22.49 9.35 -6.22
CA LEU A 257 -23.39 10.23 -6.96
C LEU A 257 -23.86 9.63 -8.30
N LYS A 258 -23.02 8.81 -8.93
CA LYS A 258 -23.28 8.19 -10.24
C LYS A 258 -22.91 6.70 -10.19
N PRO A 259 -23.75 5.85 -9.57
CA PRO A 259 -23.40 4.46 -9.30
C PRO A 259 -23.15 3.64 -10.57
N CYS A 260 -22.01 2.98 -10.59
CA CYS A 260 -21.57 2.10 -11.66
C CYS A 260 -22.40 0.81 -11.78
N VAL A 261 -22.99 0.33 -10.68
CA VAL A 261 -23.68 -0.97 -10.60
C VAL A 261 -24.74 -1.18 -11.68
N ARG A 262 -25.45 -0.12 -12.06
CA ARG A 262 -26.54 -0.18 -13.06
C ARG A 262 -26.02 -0.58 -14.45
N GLY A 263 -24.80 -0.15 -14.80
CA GLY A 263 -24.19 -0.49 -16.08
C GLY A 263 -23.51 -1.86 -16.11
N VAL A 264 -22.97 -2.32 -14.98
CA VAL A 264 -22.27 -3.61 -14.90
C VAL A 264 -23.26 -4.77 -14.88
N ALA A 265 -24.36 -4.65 -14.13
CA ALA A 265 -25.41 -5.65 -14.09
C ALA A 265 -26.03 -5.91 -15.48
N ALA A 266 -26.22 -4.86 -16.29
CA ALA A 266 -26.73 -4.98 -17.66
C ALA A 266 -25.82 -5.84 -18.56
N ILE A 267 -24.49 -5.69 -18.46
CA ILE A 267 -23.54 -6.50 -19.22
C ILE A 267 -23.52 -7.96 -18.75
N CYS A 268 -23.68 -8.19 -17.44
CA CYS A 268 -23.72 -9.54 -16.88
C CYS A 268 -24.95 -10.33 -17.35
N ASN A 269 -26.10 -9.65 -17.49
CA ASN A 269 -27.33 -10.28 -17.96
C ASN A 269 -27.34 -10.57 -19.47
N LEU A 270 -26.51 -9.88 -20.25
CA LEU A 270 -26.41 -10.08 -21.71
C LEU A 270 -25.54 -11.28 -22.11
N GLY A 271 -25.02 -12.06 -21.16
CA GLY A 271 -24.27 -13.27 -21.47
C GLY A 271 -23.00 -13.04 -22.31
N LEU A 272 -22.51 -11.80 -22.37
CA LEU A 272 -21.26 -11.45 -23.04
C LEU A 272 -20.10 -12.09 -22.25
N ALA A 273 -19.78 -13.32 -22.65
CA ALA A 273 -18.64 -14.10 -22.21
C ALA A 273 -17.30 -13.54 -22.73
N ALA A 274 -17.34 -12.53 -23.61
CA ALA A 274 -16.17 -11.86 -24.18
C ALA A 274 -15.82 -10.58 -23.40
N CYS A 275 -15.64 -10.74 -22.10
CA CYS A 275 -14.98 -9.87 -21.14
C CYS A 275 -14.72 -10.75 -19.90
#